data_AF-A0A1I4NMU5-F1
#
_entry.id   AF-A0A1I4NMU5-F1
#
_cell.length_a   1.000
_cell.length_b   1.000
_cell.length_c   1.000
_cell.angle_alpha   90.00
_cell.angle_beta   90.00
_cell.angle_gamma   90.00
#
_symmetry.space_group_name_H-M   'P 1'
#
loop_
_entity.id
_entity.type
_entity.pdbx_description
1 polymer ?
#
loop_
_entity_poly.entity_id
_entity_poly.type
_entity_poly.pdbx_seq_one_letter_code
_entity_poly.pdbx_strand_id
1 'polypeptide(L)'
;MQLNRNLRRAMRKDAKRLARLAAANCLDYETGRLRMVETDRARAILARVFERLFTAGGEPQVMRLEEGDASYFPSFDQAKTPEGCETWIAAGLDGAGAATYAIREIRVEGIDDPRHRKAHIQAWMLDQLGPELAFAGYPQDIRKDA
;
A
#
# COMPACT_ATOMS: atom_id res chain seq x y z
N MET A 1 -14.63 -10.01 2.62
CA MET A 1 -14.39 -11.46 2.41
C MET A 1 -13.67 -12.01 3.63
N GLN A 2 -14.24 -12.94 4.41
CA GLN A 2 -13.55 -13.50 5.58
C GLN A 2 -12.58 -14.62 5.14
N LEU A 3 -11.28 -14.42 5.36
CA LEU A 3 -10.26 -15.43 5.07
C LEU A 3 -10.40 -16.63 6.02
N ASN A 4 -10.34 -17.84 5.47
CA ASN A 4 -10.34 -19.07 6.25
C ASN A 4 -9.19 -19.06 7.29
N ARG A 5 -9.47 -19.51 8.52
CA ARG A 5 -8.49 -19.60 9.61
C ARG A 5 -7.22 -20.36 9.24
N ASN A 6 -7.33 -21.42 8.44
CA ASN A 6 -6.18 -22.21 7.97
C ASN A 6 -5.34 -21.41 6.98
N LEU A 7 -5.98 -20.65 6.09
CA LEU A 7 -5.30 -19.78 5.14
C LEU A 7 -4.56 -18.64 5.87
N ARG A 8 -5.20 -18.02 6.87
CA ARG A 8 -4.54 -17.01 7.73
C ARG A 8 -3.30 -17.56 8.43
N ARG A 9 -3.36 -18.80 8.93
CA ARG A 9 -2.20 -19.47 9.55
C ARG A 9 -1.08 -19.75 8.54
N ALA A 10 -1.42 -20.22 7.35
CA ALA A 10 -0.46 -20.46 6.28
C ALA A 10 0.23 -19.16 5.82
N MET A 11 -0.54 -18.08 5.64
CA MET A 11 -0.02 -16.75 5.29
C MET A 11 0.98 -16.23 6.33
N ARG A 12 0.66 -16.40 7.62
CA ARG A 12 1.56 -15.99 8.72
C ARG A 12 2.87 -16.76 8.73
N LYS A 13 2.82 -18.07 8.48
CA LYS A 13 4.00 -18.94 8.47
C LYS A 13 4.99 -18.52 7.37
N ASP A 14 4.46 -18.13 6.21
CA ASP A 14 5.25 -17.78 5.03
C ASP A 14 5.31 -16.27 4.76
N ALA A 15 4.94 -15.42 5.72
CA ALA A 15 4.69 -13.99 5.52
C ALA A 15 5.83 -13.28 4.78
N LYS A 16 7.08 -13.50 5.20
CA LYS A 16 8.27 -12.91 4.59
C LYS A 16 8.49 -13.35 3.14
N ARG A 17 8.24 -14.63 2.83
CA ARG A 17 8.37 -15.16 1.46
C ARG A 17 7.27 -14.61 0.56
N LEU A 18 6.03 -14.64 1.03
CA LEU A 18 4.87 -14.09 0.32
C LEU A 18 5.02 -12.59 0.08
N ALA A 19 5.52 -11.83 1.07
CA ALA A 19 5.77 -10.40 0.96
C ALA A 19 6.75 -10.04 -0.15
N ARG A 20 7.85 -10.79 -0.27
CA ARG A 20 8.83 -10.59 -1.35
C ARG A 20 8.25 -10.90 -2.72
N LEU A 21 7.49 -11.99 -2.83
CA LEU A 21 6.81 -12.34 -4.08
C LEU A 21 5.77 -11.29 -4.47
N ALA A 22 4.97 -10.82 -3.51
CA ALA A 22 4.00 -9.74 -3.72
C ALA A 22 4.68 -8.45 -4.17
N ALA A 23 5.76 -8.03 -3.49
CA ALA A 23 6.50 -6.82 -3.83
C ALA A 23 7.15 -6.90 -5.23
N ALA A 24 7.68 -8.06 -5.62
CA ALA A 24 8.33 -8.24 -6.91
C ALA A 24 7.35 -8.19 -8.10
N ASN A 25 6.08 -8.52 -7.87
CA ASN A 25 5.03 -8.53 -8.90
C ASN A 25 4.06 -7.34 -8.75
N CYS A 26 4.40 -6.36 -7.91
CA CYS A 26 3.51 -5.25 -7.62
C CYS A 26 3.55 -4.22 -8.75
N LEU A 27 2.37 -3.69 -9.07
CA LEU A 27 2.17 -2.67 -10.08
C LEU A 27 1.90 -1.32 -9.41
N ASP A 28 2.41 -0.26 -10.03
CA ASP A 28 2.12 1.13 -9.71
C ASP A 28 1.44 1.82 -10.89
N TYR A 29 0.72 2.90 -10.60
CA TYR A 29 0.05 3.70 -11.60
C TYR A 29 0.86 4.97 -11.91
N GLU A 30 1.50 5.00 -13.08
CA GLU A 30 2.30 6.11 -13.55
C GLU A 30 1.69 6.70 -14.82
N THR A 31 1.34 7.99 -14.82
CA THR A 31 0.91 8.74 -16.03
C THR A 31 -0.22 8.08 -16.82
N GLY A 32 -1.20 7.50 -16.13
CA GLY A 32 -2.31 6.85 -16.79
C GLY A 32 -2.09 5.37 -17.08
N ARG A 33 -0.91 4.80 -16.76
CA ARG A 33 -0.54 3.43 -17.11
C ARG A 33 -0.06 2.63 -15.92
N LEU A 34 -0.27 1.32 -15.99
CA LEU A 34 0.31 0.38 -15.06
C LEU A 34 1.73 0.04 -15.41
N ARG A 35 2.60 0.09 -14.41
CA ARG A 35 4.01 -0.30 -14.54
C ARG A 35 4.44 -1.10 -13.34
N MET A 36 5.39 -2.01 -13.56
CA MET A 36 6.00 -2.71 -12.43
C MET A 36 6.81 -1.74 -11.59
N VAL A 37 6.79 -1.93 -10.29
CA VAL A 37 7.74 -1.28 -9.40
C VAL A 37 9.10 -1.96 -9.60
N GLU A 38 10.06 -1.26 -10.22
CA GLU A 38 11.38 -1.82 -10.56
C GLU A 38 12.46 -1.51 -9.53
N THR A 39 12.35 -0.38 -8.84
CA THR A 39 13.35 0.07 -7.87
C THR A 39 13.45 -0.89 -6.69
N ASP A 40 14.65 -1.42 -6.42
CA ASP A 40 14.90 -2.35 -5.30
C ASP A 40 14.48 -1.76 -3.96
N ARG A 41 14.67 -0.45 -3.78
CA ARG A 41 14.26 0.27 -2.56
C ARG A 41 12.74 0.32 -2.40
N ALA A 42 12.00 0.61 -3.46
CA ALA A 42 10.52 0.57 -3.45
C ALA A 42 10.00 -0.85 -3.18
N ARG A 43 10.61 -1.87 -3.82
CA ARG A 43 10.29 -3.28 -3.54
C ARG A 43 10.58 -3.66 -2.10
N ALA A 44 11.65 -3.17 -1.50
CA ALA A 44 11.95 -3.41 -0.09
C ALA A 44 10.92 -2.74 0.84
N ILE A 45 10.46 -1.52 0.51
CA ILE A 45 9.37 -0.84 1.22
C ILE A 45 8.07 -1.65 1.12
N LEU A 46 7.71 -2.07 -0.10
CA LEU A 46 6.54 -2.91 -0.35
C LEU A 46 6.60 -4.24 0.40
N ALA A 47 7.75 -4.90 0.39
CA ALA A 47 7.95 -6.14 1.13
C ALA A 47 7.73 -5.93 2.63
N ARG A 48 8.19 -4.81 3.22
CA ARG A 48 7.95 -4.49 4.63
C ARG A 48 6.45 -4.33 4.94
N VAL A 49 5.70 -3.60 4.12
CA VAL A 49 4.26 -3.40 4.38
C VAL A 49 3.45 -4.68 4.11
N PHE A 50 3.79 -5.45 3.07
CA PHE A 50 3.14 -6.73 2.79
C PHE A 50 3.47 -7.81 3.82
N GLU A 51 4.67 -7.80 4.40
CA GLU A 51 4.99 -8.71 5.51
C GLU A 51 4.08 -8.44 6.72
N ARG A 52 3.78 -7.17 7.02
CA ARG A 52 2.80 -6.81 8.05
C ARG A 52 1.40 -7.31 7.69
N LEU A 53 0.98 -7.14 6.43
CA LEU A 53 -0.32 -7.62 5.92
C LEU A 53 -0.48 -9.13 6.10
N PHE A 54 0.52 -9.91 5.67
CA PHE A 54 0.48 -11.36 5.79
C PHE A 54 0.60 -11.84 7.23
N THR A 55 1.38 -11.15 8.07
CA THR A 55 1.47 -11.43 9.51
C THR A 55 0.15 -11.14 10.22
N ALA A 56 -0.58 -10.10 9.82
CA ALA A 56 -1.91 -9.80 10.33
C ALA A 56 -2.96 -10.84 9.88
N GLY A 57 -2.65 -11.67 8.88
CA GLY A 57 -3.57 -12.65 8.30
C GLY A 57 -4.45 -12.05 7.20
N GLY A 58 -3.89 -11.13 6.43
CA GLY A 58 -4.55 -10.47 5.29
C GLY A 58 -5.36 -9.22 5.66
N GLU A 59 -5.32 -8.78 6.91
CA GLU A 59 -5.96 -7.52 7.33
C GLU A 59 -5.16 -6.32 6.82
N PRO A 60 -5.78 -5.33 6.16
CA PRO A 60 -5.09 -4.15 5.64
C PRO A 60 -4.18 -3.46 6.65
N GLN A 61 -3.01 -3.02 6.18
CA GLN A 61 -1.97 -2.42 7.03
C GLN A 61 -1.58 -1.06 6.52
N VAL A 62 -1.23 -0.18 7.46
CA VAL A 62 -0.79 1.19 7.17
C VAL A 62 0.54 1.45 7.86
N MET A 63 1.46 2.10 7.15
CA MET A 63 2.81 2.39 7.61
C MET A 63 3.23 3.78 7.14
N ARG A 64 3.87 4.55 8.02
CA ARG A 64 4.52 5.81 7.64
C ARG A 64 5.79 5.50 6.85
N LEU A 65 6.01 6.22 5.76
CA LEU A 65 7.28 6.17 5.02
C LEU A 65 8.30 7.11 5.67
N GLU A 66 9.57 6.74 5.54
CA GLU A 66 10.67 7.63 5.91
C GLU A 66 10.78 8.77 4.87
N GLU A 67 11.43 9.86 5.25
CA GLU A 67 11.68 10.97 4.33
C GLU A 67 12.49 10.47 3.12
N GLY A 68 12.01 10.75 1.91
CA GLY A 68 12.62 10.27 0.67
C GLY A 68 12.35 8.81 0.31
N ASP A 69 11.77 7.97 1.18
CA ASP A 69 11.41 6.58 0.80
C ASP A 69 10.30 6.59 -0.29
N ALA A 70 9.48 7.64 -0.33
CA ALA A 70 8.40 7.76 -1.30
C ALA A 70 8.88 8.06 -2.73
N SER A 71 10.03 8.73 -2.92
CA SER A 71 10.53 9.08 -4.26
C SER A 71 11.02 7.90 -5.08
N TYR A 72 11.14 6.72 -4.47
CA TYR A 72 11.45 5.48 -5.18
C TYR A 72 10.24 4.88 -5.90
N PHE A 73 9.03 5.39 -5.65
CA PHE A 73 7.80 4.93 -6.28
C PHE A 73 7.49 5.72 -7.56
N PRO A 74 7.20 5.05 -8.69
CA PRO A 74 6.91 5.71 -9.97
C PRO A 74 5.79 6.76 -9.91
N SER A 75 4.74 6.51 -9.11
CA SER A 75 3.59 7.42 -9.01
C SER A 75 3.84 8.66 -8.14
N PHE A 76 4.96 8.71 -7.41
CA PHE A 76 5.18 9.70 -6.36
C PHE A 76 6.20 10.76 -6.78
N ASP A 77 5.74 12.00 -6.88
CA ASP A 77 6.58 13.17 -7.18
C ASP A 77 6.92 13.92 -5.89
N GLN A 78 8.11 13.66 -5.34
CA GLN A 78 8.57 14.27 -4.09
C GLN A 78 8.67 15.80 -4.18
N ALA A 79 8.83 16.39 -5.37
CA ALA A 79 8.87 17.84 -5.52
C ALA A 79 7.52 18.51 -5.24
N LYS A 80 6.44 17.72 -5.13
CA LYS A 80 5.08 18.21 -4.87
C LYS A 80 4.61 18.00 -3.44
N THR A 81 5.40 17.37 -2.57
CA THR A 81 5.01 17.14 -1.18
C THR A 81 4.84 18.47 -0.45
N PRO A 82 3.62 18.85 -0.02
CA PRO A 82 3.42 20.11 0.69
C PRO A 82 4.14 20.11 2.04
N GLU A 83 4.62 21.28 2.46
CA GLU A 83 5.20 21.46 3.79
C GLU A 83 4.19 21.05 4.88
N GLY A 84 4.67 20.34 5.91
CA GLY A 84 3.86 19.83 7.02
C GLY A 84 3.07 18.54 6.72
N CYS A 85 3.25 17.94 5.53
CA CYS A 85 2.69 16.63 5.20
C CYS A 85 3.62 15.48 5.56
N GLU A 86 3.04 14.36 6.00
CA GLU A 86 3.72 13.09 6.15
C GLU A 86 3.30 12.13 5.03
N THR A 87 4.21 11.30 4.54
CA THR A 87 3.89 10.28 3.54
C THR A 87 3.58 8.94 4.17
N TRP A 88 2.49 8.32 3.76
CA TRP A 88 1.99 7.06 4.29
C TRP A 88 1.70 6.07 3.16
N ILE A 89 1.92 4.78 3.45
CA ILE A 89 1.56 3.67 2.58
C ILE A 89 0.53 2.78 3.27
N ALA A 90 -0.51 2.41 2.54
CA ALA A 90 -1.47 1.39 2.94
C ALA A 90 -1.36 0.19 2.00
N ALA A 91 -1.57 -1.02 2.53
CA ALA A 91 -1.55 -2.26 1.77
C ALA A 91 -2.70 -3.17 2.17
N GLY A 92 -3.27 -3.87 1.20
CA GLY A 92 -4.37 -4.81 1.40
C GLY A 92 -4.39 -5.90 0.33
N LEU A 93 -5.41 -6.76 0.39
CA LEU A 93 -5.69 -7.75 -0.64
C LEU A 93 -6.95 -7.36 -1.39
N ASP A 94 -6.89 -7.34 -2.72
CA ASP A 94 -8.04 -7.05 -3.57
C ASP A 94 -9.06 -8.21 -3.59
N GLY A 95 -10.14 -8.04 -4.36
CA GLY A 95 -11.17 -9.08 -4.53
C GLY A 95 -10.67 -10.42 -5.10
N ALA A 96 -9.52 -10.43 -5.78
CA ALA A 96 -8.86 -11.63 -6.32
C ALA A 96 -7.78 -12.20 -5.37
N GLY A 97 -7.49 -11.52 -4.26
CA GLY A 97 -6.44 -11.89 -3.32
C GLY A 97 -5.04 -11.44 -3.73
N ALA A 98 -4.90 -10.54 -4.71
CA ALA A 98 -3.63 -9.92 -5.05
C ALA A 98 -3.29 -8.80 -4.06
N ALA A 99 -2.00 -8.62 -3.77
CA ALA A 99 -1.53 -7.59 -2.86
C ALA A 99 -1.47 -6.23 -3.58
N THR A 100 -2.17 -5.25 -3.02
CA THR A 100 -2.34 -3.90 -3.57
C THR A 100 -1.94 -2.87 -2.54
N TYR A 101 -1.49 -1.70 -2.98
CA TYR A 101 -1.09 -0.62 -2.09
C TYR A 101 -1.58 0.76 -2.58
N ALA A 102 -1.57 1.72 -1.66
CA ALA A 102 -1.81 3.12 -1.93
C ALA A 102 -0.78 3.97 -1.17
N ILE A 103 -0.22 5.00 -1.82
CA ILE A 103 0.63 6.01 -1.17
C ILE A 103 -0.12 7.34 -1.16
N ARG A 104 -0.13 8.03 -0.03
CA ARG A 104 -0.73 9.35 0.12
C ARG A 104 0.11 10.24 1.02
N GLU A 105 0.02 11.53 0.76
CA GLU A 105 0.56 12.59 1.63
C GLU A 105 -0.57 13.11 2.50
N ILE A 106 -0.33 13.21 3.80
CA ILE A 106 -1.34 13.59 4.77
C ILE A 106 -0.79 14.73 5.60
N ARG A 107 -1.52 15.84 5.59
CA ARG A 107 -1.28 16.94 6.51
C ARG A 107 -1.79 16.55 7.89
N VAL A 108 -0.92 16.64 8.89
CA VAL A 108 -1.22 16.21 10.25
C VAL A 108 -1.31 17.43 11.16
N GLU A 109 -2.44 18.14 11.10
CA GLU A 109 -2.70 19.32 11.92
C GLU A 109 -3.78 19.03 12.98
N GLY A 110 -3.67 19.67 14.15
CA GLY A 110 -4.77 19.72 15.15
C GLY A 110 -4.99 18.47 16.00
N ILE A 111 -4.10 17.47 15.97
CA ILE A 111 -4.15 16.30 16.87
C ILE A 111 -2.85 16.20 17.68
N ASP A 112 -2.91 16.67 18.92
CA ASP A 112 -1.75 16.75 19.82
C ASP A 112 -1.35 15.38 20.39
N ASP A 113 -2.28 14.45 20.54
CA ASP A 113 -1.99 13.08 20.99
C ASP A 113 -1.47 12.21 19.82
N PRO A 114 -0.21 11.73 19.88
CA PRO A 114 0.37 10.87 18.84
C PRO A 114 -0.42 9.58 18.57
N ARG A 115 -1.12 9.04 19.57
CA ARG A 115 -1.92 7.81 19.41
C ARG A 115 -3.19 8.07 18.61
N HIS A 116 -3.92 9.13 18.95
CA HIS A 116 -5.11 9.55 18.21
C HIS A 116 -4.77 9.96 16.79
N ARG A 117 -3.65 10.67 16.63
CA ARG A 117 -3.09 11.06 15.34
C ARG A 117 -2.87 9.83 14.44
N LYS A 118 -2.15 8.83 14.95
CA LYS A 118 -1.89 7.58 14.22
C LYS A 118 -3.19 6.86 13.86
N ALA A 119 -4.12 6.73 14.80
CA ALA A 119 -5.39 6.04 14.56
C ALA A 119 -6.23 6.75 13.47
N HIS A 120 -6.28 8.09 13.51
CA HIS A 120 -6.97 8.91 12.51
C HIS A 120 -6.37 8.71 11.11
N ILE A 121 -5.04 8.81 11.00
CA ILE A 121 -4.32 8.58 9.74
C ILE A 121 -4.56 7.15 9.23
N GLN A 122 -4.51 6.15 10.11
CA GLN A 122 -4.78 4.77 9.73
C GLN A 122 -6.19 4.61 9.16
N ALA A 123 -7.22 5.16 9.82
CA ALA A 123 -8.59 5.10 9.34
C ALA A 123 -8.74 5.76 7.96
N TRP A 124 -8.19 6.97 7.79
CA TRP A 124 -8.24 7.68 6.52
C TRP A 124 -7.49 6.93 5.40
N MET A 125 -6.30 6.42 5.67
CA MET A 125 -5.54 5.64 4.69
C MET A 125 -6.25 4.36 4.25
N LEU A 126 -6.96 3.70 5.18
CA LEU A 126 -7.73 2.50 4.84
C LEU A 126 -8.95 2.82 3.98
N ASP A 127 -9.60 3.97 4.23
CA ASP A 127 -10.66 4.48 3.35
C ASP A 127 -10.12 4.78 1.94
N GLN A 128 -8.95 5.42 1.85
CA GLN A 128 -8.29 5.71 0.58
C GLN A 128 -7.76 4.47 -0.15
N LEU A 129 -7.45 3.40 0.57
CA LEU A 129 -7.08 2.10 0.00
C LEU A 129 -8.32 1.37 -0.57
N GLY A 130 -9.51 1.63 -0.05
CA GLY A 130 -10.76 0.98 -0.46
C GLY A 130 -11.00 0.96 -1.98
N PRO A 131 -10.90 2.11 -2.69
CA PRO A 131 -10.98 2.16 -4.14
C PRO A 131 -9.96 1.23 -4.82
N GLU A 132 -8.70 1.23 -4.39
CA GLU A 132 -7.64 0.41 -5.00
C GLU A 132 -7.91 -1.10 -4.83
N LEU A 133 -8.53 -1.51 -3.71
CA LEU A 133 -8.88 -2.92 -3.45
C LEU A 133 -10.13 -3.39 -4.19
N ALA A 134 -10.99 -2.46 -4.62
CA ALA A 134 -12.21 -2.78 -5.35
C ALA A 134 -11.94 -3.26 -6.79
N PHE A 135 -10.74 -2.99 -7.32
CA PHE A 135 -10.31 -3.45 -8.63
C PHE A 135 -9.64 -4.83 -8.51
N ALA A 136 -10.41 -5.89 -8.82
CA ALA A 136 -9.97 -7.28 -8.68
C ALA A 136 -8.96 -7.67 -9.76
N GLY A 137 -7.73 -7.94 -9.34
CA GLY A 137 -6.57 -7.96 -10.21
C GLY A 137 -6.29 -6.54 -10.72
N TYR A 138 -5.02 -6.20 -10.83
CA TYR A 138 -4.63 -5.19 -11.79
C TYR A 138 -4.40 -5.83 -13.18
N PRO A 139 -5.43 -5.91 -14.06
CA PRO A 139 -5.21 -6.03 -15.50
C PRO A 139 -6.02 -5.02 -16.36
N GLN A 140 -5.37 -4.57 -17.45
CA GLN A 140 -5.88 -4.12 -18.77
C GLN A 140 -7.27 -3.42 -18.83
N ASP A 141 -7.31 -2.08 -18.83
CA ASP A 141 -7.55 -1.28 -20.05
C ASP A 141 -7.61 0.21 -19.67
N ILE A 142 -6.71 0.99 -20.26
CA ILE A 142 -6.73 2.45 -20.16
C ILE A 142 -7.64 2.91 -21.29
N ARG A 143 -8.85 3.32 -20.94
CA ARG A 143 -9.73 4.21 -21.71
C ARG A 143 -9.73 3.97 -23.24
N LYS A 144 -10.73 3.22 -23.71
CA LYS A 144 -11.59 3.75 -24.79
C LYS A 144 -12.69 4.47 -24.01
N ASP A 145 -12.76 5.79 -23.98
CA ASP A 145 -13.16 6.61 -25.12
C ASP A 145 -12.48 8.00 -25.10
N ALA A 146 -12.01 8.42 -26.27
CA ALA A 146 -11.81 9.80 -26.69
C ALA A 146 -12.49 9.95 -28.06
#